data_AF-A0A259LIW4-F1
#
_entry.id   AF-A0A259LIW4-F1
#
_cell.length_a   1.000
_cell.length_b   1.000
_cell.length_c   1.000
_cell.angle_alpha   90.00
_cell.angle_beta   90.00
_cell.angle_gamma   90.00
#
_symmetry.space_group_name_H-M   'P 1'
#
loop_
_entity.id
_entity.type
_entity.pdbx_description
1 polymer ?
#
loop_
_entity_poly.entity_id
_entity_poly.type
_entity_poly.pdbx_seq_one_letter_code
_entity_poly.pdbx_strand_id
1 'polypeptide(L)'
;SKRDTGKTLYILDEPTTGLHFYDIQQLLTVLQRLRDHGNTIVVIEHNLDVIKTADWIVDLGPEGGSGGGQIIAEGTPEAVADNPASHTGRYLKPLLNRR
;
A
#
# COMPACT_ATOMS: atom_id res chain seq x y z
N SER A 1 -14.12 -20.23 -14.12
CA SER A 1 -14.24 -18.82 -13.68
C SER A 1 -14.60 -18.83 -12.21
N LYS A 2 -13.68 -18.46 -11.31
CA LYS A 2 -14.01 -18.32 -9.87
C LYS A 2 -14.97 -17.13 -9.76
N ARG A 3 -16.18 -17.35 -9.23
CA ARG A 3 -17.12 -16.26 -8.97
C ARG A 3 -16.53 -15.33 -7.91
N ASP A 4 -16.74 -14.03 -8.10
CA ASP A 4 -16.49 -13.04 -7.07
C ASP A 4 -17.44 -13.29 -5.91
N THR A 5 -16.89 -13.70 -4.76
CA THR A 5 -17.66 -14.07 -3.56
C THR A 5 -17.54 -13.03 -2.46
N GLY A 6 -16.75 -11.97 -2.65
CA GLY A 6 -16.38 -11.04 -1.58
C GLY A 6 -15.63 -11.73 -0.43
N LYS A 7 -14.95 -12.84 -0.71
CA LYS A 7 -14.20 -13.66 0.28
C LYS A 7 -12.88 -14.15 -0.28
N THR A 8 -12.32 -13.44 -1.25
CA THR A 8 -11.04 -13.76 -1.86
C THR A 8 -9.95 -12.84 -1.32
N LEU A 9 -8.79 -13.41 -1.00
CA LEU A 9 -7.57 -12.65 -0.72
C LEU A 9 -6.75 -12.57 -2.00
N TYR A 10 -6.51 -11.35 -2.48
CA TYR A 10 -5.60 -11.06 -3.57
C TYR A 10 -4.27 -10.59 -2.98
N ILE A 11 -3.16 -11.15 -3.46
CA ILE A 11 -1.82 -10.72 -3.09
C ILE A 11 -1.11 -10.30 -4.37
N LEU A 12 -0.60 -9.08 -4.41
CA LEU A 12 0.12 -8.52 -5.56
C LEU A 12 1.50 -8.06 -5.12
N ASP A 13 2.52 -8.44 -5.89
CA ASP A 13 3.91 -8.07 -5.66
C ASP A 13 4.33 -7.00 -6.67
N GLU A 14 4.56 -5.78 -6.18
CA GLU A 14 4.93 -4.58 -6.95
C GLU A 14 4.17 -4.39 -8.28
N PRO A 15 2.82 -4.35 -8.25
CA PRO A 15 2.00 -4.31 -9.46
C PRO A 15 2.15 -3.00 -10.26
N THR A 16 2.78 -1.96 -9.72
CA THR A 16 3.04 -0.72 -10.46
C THR A 16 4.34 -0.73 -11.27
N THR A 17 5.16 -1.78 -11.17
CA THR A 17 6.44 -1.84 -11.89
C THR A 17 6.25 -1.69 -13.40
N GLY A 18 6.90 -0.65 -13.97
CA GLY A 18 6.85 -0.35 -15.40
C GLY A 18 5.58 0.34 -15.89
N LEU A 19 4.65 0.71 -14.99
CA LEU A 19 3.43 1.42 -15.35
C LEU A 19 3.64 2.94 -15.40
N HIS A 20 3.02 3.58 -16.38
CA HIS A 20 2.93 5.03 -16.43
C HIS A 20 1.95 5.54 -15.35
N PHE A 21 2.09 6.80 -14.91
CA PHE A 21 1.25 7.38 -13.85
C PHE A 21 -0.26 7.23 -14.10
N TYR A 22 -0.69 7.35 -15.36
CA TYR A 22 -2.08 7.13 -15.75
C TYR A 22 -2.54 5.69 -15.52
N ASP A 23 -1.70 4.72 -15.83
CA ASP A 23 -2.02 3.30 -15.69
C ASP A 23 -2.09 2.89 -14.21
N ILE A 24 -1.28 3.53 -13.35
CA ILE A 24 -1.35 3.35 -11.89
C ILE A 24 -2.74 3.77 -11.38
N GLN A 25 -3.29 4.89 -11.85
CA GLN A 25 -4.63 5.33 -11.44
C GLN A 25 -5.73 4.36 -11.89
N GLN A 26 -5.59 3.81 -13.10
CA GLN A 26 -6.50 2.78 -13.60
C GLN A 26 -6.41 1.48 -12.79
N LEU A 27 -5.20 1.05 -12.44
CA LEU A 27 -4.96 -0.09 -11.56
C LEU A 27 -5.62 0.13 -10.18
N LEU A 28 -5.37 1.27 -9.54
CA LEU A 28 -5.98 1.63 -8.26
C LEU A 28 -7.51 1.58 -8.31
N THR A 29 -8.11 2.08 -9.38
CA THR A 29 -9.56 2.03 -9.59
C THR A 29 -10.09 0.58 -9.62
N VAL A 30 -9.36 -0.35 -10.24
CA VAL A 30 -9.73 -1.76 -10.27
C VAL A 30 -9.57 -2.41 -8.90
N LEU A 31 -8.47 -2.14 -8.18
CA LEU A 31 -8.23 -2.66 -6.84
C LEU A 31 -9.31 -2.20 -5.86
N GLN A 32 -9.67 -0.91 -5.89
CA GLN A 32 -10.74 -0.37 -5.05
C GLN A 32 -12.08 -1.05 -5.32
N ARG A 33 -12.44 -1.29 -6.59
CA ARG A 33 -13.67 -2.03 -6.93
C ARG A 33 -13.67 -3.46 -6.38
N LEU A 34 -12.54 -4.17 -6.48
CA LEU A 34 -12.42 -5.52 -5.92
C LEU A 34 -12.59 -5.53 -4.40
N ARG A 35 -12.01 -4.54 -3.71
CA ARG A 35 -12.20 -4.33 -2.27
C ARG A 35 -13.66 -4.03 -1.95
N ASP A 36 -14.31 -3.14 -2.69
CA ASP A 36 -15.70 -2.73 -2.48
C ASP A 36 -16.69 -3.89 -2.68
N HIS A 37 -16.31 -4.90 -3.46
CA HIS A 37 -17.05 -6.16 -3.58
C HIS A 37 -16.84 -7.12 -2.39
N GLY A 38 -16.10 -6.71 -1.35
CA GLY A 38 -15.86 -7.46 -0.12
C GLY A 38 -14.55 -8.24 -0.10
N ASN A 39 -13.75 -8.19 -1.17
CA ASN A 39 -12.47 -8.89 -1.20
C ASN A 39 -11.40 -8.17 -0.37
N THR A 40 -10.37 -8.90 0.04
CA THR A 40 -9.18 -8.33 0.70
C THR A 40 -8.03 -8.33 -0.28
N ILE A 41 -7.26 -7.24 -0.29
CA ILE A 41 -6.15 -7.04 -1.22
C ILE A 41 -4.94 -6.64 -0.39
N VAL A 42 -3.86 -7.41 -0.55
CA VAL A 42 -2.55 -7.11 0.04
C VAL A 42 -1.60 -6.80 -1.11
N VAL A 43 -0.97 -5.64 -1.05
CA VAL A 43 -0.05 -5.17 -2.08
C VAL A 43 1.30 -4.87 -1.44
N ILE A 44 2.36 -5.41 -2.03
CA ILE A 44 3.74 -5.01 -1.74
C ILE A 44 4.07 -3.88 -2.72
N GLU A 45 4.39 -2.70 -2.21
CA GLU A 45 4.64 -1.52 -3.02
C GLU A 45 5.70 -0.62 -2.40
N HIS A 46 6.40 0.10 -3.26
CA HIS A 46 7.27 1.21 -2.90
C HIS A 46 6.77 2.54 -3.50
N ASN A 47 5.74 2.51 -4.35
CA ASN A 47 5.16 3.71 -4.93
C ASN A 47 4.21 4.42 -3.95
N LEU A 48 4.62 5.63 -3.53
CA LEU A 48 3.86 6.42 -2.55
C LEU A 48 2.48 6.87 -3.04
N ASP A 49 2.26 6.98 -4.36
CA ASP A 49 0.93 7.30 -4.90
C ASP A 49 -0.07 6.15 -4.71
N VAL A 50 0.41 4.92 -4.60
CA VAL A 50 -0.41 3.77 -4.23
C VAL A 50 -0.54 3.68 -2.71
N ILE A 51 0.58 3.75 -2.00
CA ILE A 51 0.63 3.60 -0.53
C ILE A 51 -0.31 4.61 0.17
N LYS A 52 -0.35 5.86 -0.29
CA LYS A 52 -1.23 6.89 0.29
C LYS A 52 -2.74 6.59 0.19
N THR A 53 -3.12 5.68 -0.70
CA THR A 53 -4.54 5.32 -0.93
C THR A 53 -4.96 4.06 -0.19
N ALA A 54 -4.04 3.40 0.51
CA ALA A 54 -4.30 2.19 1.26
C ALA A 54 -5.18 2.47 2.48
N ASP A 55 -6.08 1.54 2.80
CA ASP A 55 -6.87 1.59 4.03
C ASP A 55 -5.99 1.28 5.27
N TRP A 56 -4.94 0.47 5.09
CA TRP A 56 -3.99 0.06 6.13
C TRP A 56 -2.60 -0.20 5.54
N ILE A 57 -1.56 0.15 6.28
CA ILE A 57 -0.15 -0.05 5.93
C ILE A 57 0.51 -0.89 7.02
N VAL A 58 1.39 -1.80 6.60
CA VAL A 58 2.37 -2.46 7.46
C VAL A 58 3.75 -2.11 6.92
N ASP A 59 4.50 -1.32 7.68
CA ASP A 59 5.84 -0.86 7.30
C ASP A 59 6.91 -1.77 7.90
N LEU A 60 7.81 -2.27 7.04
CA LEU A 60 8.88 -3.19 7.40
C LEU A 60 10.24 -2.51 7.34
N GLY A 61 11.13 -2.86 8.27
CA GLY A 61 12.46 -2.29 8.33
C GLY A 61 13.20 -2.68 9.61
N PRO A 62 14.04 -1.77 10.18
CA PRO A 62 14.31 -0.41 9.70
C PRO A 62 15.12 -0.37 8.40
N GLU A 63 15.93 -1.41 8.13
CA GLU A 63 16.78 -1.50 6.94
C GLU A 63 16.40 -2.70 6.08
N GLY A 64 17.10 -2.89 4.96
CA GLY A 64 17.03 -4.12 4.17
C GLY A 64 17.90 -5.25 4.72
N GLY A 65 17.62 -6.50 4.30
CA GLY A 65 18.45 -7.66 4.61
C GLY A 65 18.50 -7.99 6.12
N SER A 66 19.70 -8.20 6.66
CA SER A 66 19.89 -8.57 8.08
C SER A 66 19.58 -7.45 9.06
N GLY A 67 19.49 -6.19 8.59
CA GLY A 67 19.05 -5.05 9.38
C GLY A 67 17.54 -4.82 9.38
N GLY A 68 16.79 -5.68 8.69
CA GLY A 68 15.34 -5.57 8.53
C GLY A 68 14.54 -6.64 9.28
N GLY A 69 13.33 -6.91 8.76
CA GLY A 69 12.48 -8.02 9.22
C GLY A 69 11.62 -7.69 10.44
N GLN A 70 11.53 -6.42 10.84
CA GLN A 70 10.68 -5.97 11.93
C GLN A 70 9.52 -5.13 11.40
N ILE A 71 8.38 -5.19 12.10
CA ILE A 71 7.28 -4.25 11.88
C ILE A 71 7.63 -2.94 12.60
N ILE A 72 7.84 -1.88 11.83
CA ILE A 72 8.22 -0.56 12.35
C ILE A 72 6.99 0.28 12.68
N ALA A 73 5.97 0.18 11.83
CA ALA A 73 4.70 0.84 12.00
C ALA A 73 3.59 -0.01 11.37
N GLU A 74 2.39 0.05 11.93
CA GLU A 74 1.18 -0.42 11.30
C GLU A 74 0.03 0.53 11.62
N GLY A 75 -0.88 0.74 10.67
CA GLY A 75 -1.95 1.71 10.84
C GLY A 75 -2.50 2.26 9.53
N THR A 76 -3.32 3.30 9.64
CA THR A 76 -3.70 4.10 8.48
C THR A 76 -2.48 4.83 7.91
N PRO A 77 -2.54 5.33 6.65
CA PRO A 77 -1.50 6.17 6.08
C PRO A 77 -1.05 7.32 6.99
N GLU A 78 -1.98 8.00 7.66
CA GLU A 78 -1.69 9.10 8.58
C GLU A 78 -0.95 8.62 9.83
N ALA A 79 -1.36 7.48 10.41
CA ALA A 79 -0.72 6.92 11.59
C ALA A 79 0.73 6.50 11.31
N VAL A 80 0.98 5.88 10.15
CA VAL A 80 2.33 5.51 9.71
C VAL A 80 3.16 6.77 9.40
N ALA A 81 2.56 7.79 8.77
CA ALA A 81 3.22 9.07 8.49
C ALA A 81 3.69 9.82 9.75
N ASP A 82 3.05 9.58 10.90
CA ASP A 82 3.45 10.18 12.17
C ASP A 82 4.50 9.38 12.94
N ASN A 83 4.86 8.18 12.49
CA ASN A 83 5.91 7.38 13.13
C ASN A 83 7.32 7.84 12.68
N PRO A 84 8.15 8.40 13.60
CA PRO A 84 9.47 8.93 13.24
C PRO A 84 10.50 7.85 12.86
N ALA A 85 10.27 6.59 13.26
CA ALA A 85 11.12 5.46 12.92
C ALA A 85 10.84 4.90 11.51
N SER A 86 9.68 5.23 10.92
CA SER A 86 9.28 4.74 9.60
C SER A 86 9.91 5.57 8.48
N HIS A 87 10.72 4.95 7.64
CA HIS A 87 11.20 5.58 6.40
C HIS A 87 10.02 5.89 5.48
N THR A 88 9.10 4.94 5.30
CA THR A 88 7.87 5.13 4.52
C THR A 88 7.08 6.33 5.04
N GLY A 89 6.87 6.41 6.35
CA GLY A 89 6.14 7.50 7.00
C GLY A 89 6.75 8.88 6.73
N ARG A 90 8.09 8.98 6.80
CA ARG A 90 8.82 10.23 6.49
C ARG A 90 8.52 10.77 5.09
N TYR A 91 8.43 9.89 4.09
CA TYR A 91 8.14 10.29 2.70
C TYR A 91 6.66 10.39 2.39
N LEU A 92 5.81 9.67 3.13
CA LEU A 92 4.36 9.70 2.98
C LEU A 92 3.76 10.99 3.53
N LYS A 93 4.27 11.50 4.65
CA LYS A 93 3.75 12.68 5.35
C LYS A 93 3.57 13.93 4.46
N PRO A 94 4.54 14.35 3.62
CA PRO A 94 4.35 15.51 2.74
C PRO A 94 3.28 15.31 1.66
N LEU A 95 3.04 14.06 1.23
CA LEU A 95 2.06 13.75 0.18
C LEU A 95 0.63 13.79 0.71
N LEU A 96 0.40 13.36 1.95
CA LEU A 96 -0.91 13.45 2.59
C LEU A 96 -1.35 14.91 2.83
N ASN A 97 -0.40 15.81 3.02
CA ASN A 97 -0.67 17.24 3.24
C ASN A 97 -0.95 18.02 1.93
N ARG A 98 -0.66 17.43 0.76
CA ARG A 98 -0.98 18.02 -0.54
C ARG A 98 -2.38 17.55 -0.96
N ARG A 99 -3.37 18.42 -0.74
CA ARG A 99 -4.71 18.27 -1.32
C ARG A 99 -4.70 18.56 -2.82
#